data_AF-A0A5A5RT31-F1
#
_entry.id   AF-A0A5A5RT31-F1
#
_cell.length_a   1.000
_cell.length_b   1.000
_cell.length_c   1.000
_cell.angle_alpha   90.00
_cell.angle_beta   90.00
_cell.angle_gamma   90.00
#
_symmetry.space_group_name_H-M   'P 1'
#
loop_
_entity.id
_entity.type
_entity.pdbx_description
1 polymer ?
#
loop_
_entity_poly.entity_id
_entity_poly.type
_entity_poly.pdbx_seq_one_letter_code
_entity_poly.pdbx_strand_id
1 'polypeptide(L)' 'MREMRWLSRVLFSIKEAQELVDSISEKELTDSEIPGYSWRETISNYGGEHRRWLLVESQTRKESDLKKLEKKIEQEKNWA' A
#
# COMPACT_ATOMS: atom_id res chain seq x y z
N MET A 1 10.38 27.30 15.69
CA MET A 1 9.12 26.60 15.31
C MET A 1 9.50 25.37 14.53
N ARG A 2 8.99 24.18 14.89
CA ARG A 2 9.16 22.98 14.04
C ARG A 2 8.23 23.17 12.83
N GLU A 3 8.79 23.13 11.62
CA GLU A 3 8.02 23.06 10.39
C GLU A 3 7.02 21.92 10.47
N MET A 4 5.75 22.23 10.24
CA MET A 4 4.68 21.25 10.22
C MET A 4 4.87 20.41 8.95
N ARG A 5 5.23 19.13 9.10
CA ARG A 5 5.40 18.21 7.97
C ARG A 5 4.06 17.58 7.65
N TRP A 6 3.47 17.98 6.52
CA TRP A 6 2.19 17.46 6.07
C TRP A 6 2.42 16.15 5.32
N LEU A 7 1.71 15.11 5.74
CA LEU A 7 1.61 13.85 5.00
C LEU A 7 0.26 13.83 4.30
N SER A 8 0.26 13.60 2.99
CA SER A 8 -0.96 13.44 2.20
C SER A 8 -1.01 12.06 1.58
N ARG A 9 -2.21 11.52 1.44
CA ARG A 9 -2.41 10.20 0.82
C ARG A 9 -2.33 10.33 -0.69
N VAL A 10 -1.48 9.51 -1.30
CA VAL A 10 -1.43 9.34 -2.76
C VAL A 10 -2.66 8.54 -3.20
N LEU A 11 -3.37 9.04 -4.21
CA LEU A 11 -4.51 8.33 -4.79
C LEU A 11 -4.03 7.09 -5.54
N PHE A 12 -4.60 5.93 -5.21
CA PHE A 12 -4.22 4.67 -5.85
C PHE A 12 -4.67 4.58 -7.33
N SER A 13 -5.52 5.49 -7.81
CA SER A 13 -5.86 5.59 -9.24
C SER A 13 -4.70 6.13 -10.11
N ILE A 14 -3.64 6.65 -9.50
CA ILE A 14 -2.43 7.10 -10.21
C ILE A 14 -1.66 5.86 -10.67
N LYS A 15 -1.35 5.80 -11.97
CA LYS A 15 -0.60 4.68 -12.58
C LYS A 15 0.73 4.40 -11.88
N GLU A 16 1.52 5.44 -11.62
CA GLU A 16 2.81 5.33 -10.92
C GLU A 16 2.66 4.74 -9.50
N ALA A 17 1.53 4.97 -8.82
CA ALA A 17 1.26 4.38 -7.51
C ALA A 17 0.89 2.90 -7.60
N GLN A 18 0.18 2.48 -8.65
CA GLN A 18 -0.11 1.07 -8.90
C GLN A 18 1.16 0.31 -9.24
N GLU A 19 1.96 0.82 -10.18
CA GLU A 19 3.23 0.23 -10.57
C GLU A 19 4.21 0.12 -9.38
N LEU A 20 4.22 1.11 -8.49
CA LEU A 20 5.04 1.05 -7.28
C LEU A 20 4.61 -0.07 -6.33
N VAL A 21 3.30 -0.24 -6.11
CA VAL A 21 2.77 -1.31 -5.25
C VAL A 21 3.03 -2.68 -5.86
N ASP A 22 2.87 -2.83 -7.18
CA ASP A 22 3.06 -4.12 -7.86
C ASP A 22 4.54 -4.52 -7.97
N SER A 23 5.46 -3.56 -7.97
CA SER A 23 6.90 -3.81 -8.14
C SER A 23 7.64 -4.12 -6.84
N ILE A 24 7.08 -3.78 -5.68
CA ILE A 24 7.73 -3.98 -4.38
C ILE A 24 7.23 -5.26 -3.73
N SER A 25 8.15 -6.16 -3.41
CA SER A 25 7.83 -7.34 -2.61
C SER A 25 7.68 -6.98 -1.13
N GLU A 26 6.80 -7.68 -0.42
CA GLU A 26 6.62 -7.57 1.04
C GLU A 26 7.94 -7.77 1.80
N LYS A 27 8.86 -8.59 1.27
CA LYS A 27 10.17 -8.84 1.87
C LYS A 27 11.10 -7.63 1.85
N GLU A 28 10.80 -6.65 1.01
CA GLU A 28 11.56 -5.41 0.92
C GLU A 28 11.01 -4.32 1.85
N LEU A 29 9.91 -4.59 2.56
CA LEU A 29 9.37 -3.70 3.58
C LEU A 29 10.15 -3.87 4.88
N THR A 30 10.30 -2.77 5.59
CA THR A 30 10.88 -2.74 6.94
C THR A 30 9.75 -2.83 7.96
N ASP A 31 9.88 -3.71 8.94
CA ASP A 31 8.94 -3.77 10.06
C ASP A 31 8.89 -2.42 10.77
N SER A 32 7.67 -1.96 11.07
CA SER A 32 7.48 -0.76 11.87
C SER A 32 7.48 -1.07 13.36
N GLU A 33 7.71 -0.06 14.19
CA GLU A 33 7.51 -0.18 15.64
C GLU A 33 6.04 -0.43 16.02
N ILE A 34 5.11 -0.17 15.09
CA ILE A 34 3.68 -0.45 15.26
C ILE A 34 3.40 -1.88 14.79
N PRO A 35 2.93 -2.77 15.67
CA PRO A 35 2.67 -4.16 15.30
C PRO A 35 1.67 -4.29 14.15
N GLY A 36 1.97 -5.19 13.20
CA GLY A 36 1.13 -5.45 12.03
C GLY A 36 1.25 -4.41 10.91
N TYR A 37 2.23 -3.51 11.00
CA TYR A 37 2.58 -2.57 9.93
C TYR A 37 4.04 -2.72 9.52
N SER A 38 4.27 -2.66 8.22
CA SER A 38 5.59 -2.60 7.60
C SER A 38 5.59 -1.48 6.56
N TRP A 39 6.75 -0.93 6.25
CA TRP A 39 6.84 0.26 5.40
C TRP A 39 8.16 0.34 4.62
N ARG A 40 8.15 1.17 3.58
CA ARG A 40 9.35 1.53 2.83
C ARG A 40 9.24 2.95 2.28
N GLU A 41 10.33 3.71 2.40
CA GLU A 41 10.48 4.98 1.71
C GLU A 41 10.89 4.78 0.25
N THR A 42 10.29 5.56 -0.64
CA THR A 42 10.55 5.54 -2.09
C THR A 42 10.58 6.96 -2.63
N ILE A 43 11.18 7.15 -3.80
CA ILE A 43 11.19 8.43 -4.51
C ILE A 43 10.29 8.27 -5.74
N SER A 44 9.34 9.19 -5.90
CA SER A 44 8.49 9.31 -7.08
C SER A 44 8.82 10.61 -7.80
N ASN A 45 8.65 10.60 -9.12
CA ASN A 45 8.80 11.79 -9.97
C ASN A 45 7.44 12.33 -10.42
N TYR A 46 6.38 11.95 -9.71
CA TYR A 46 5.00 12.29 -10.06
C TYR A 46 4.80 13.81 -10.13
N GLY A 47 4.34 14.28 -11.29
CA GLY A 47 4.14 15.71 -11.55
C GLY A 47 5.43 16.49 -11.89
N GLY A 48 6.53 15.79 -12.20
CA GLY A 48 7.80 16.41 -12.62
C GLY A 48 8.69 16.87 -11.46
N GLU A 49 8.33 16.52 -10.22
CA GLU A 49 9.09 16.85 -9.02
C GLU A 49 9.45 15.57 -8.25
N HIS A 50 10.65 15.54 -7.67
CA HIS A 50 11.06 14.46 -6.77
C HIS A 50 10.30 14.55 -5.46
N ARG A 51 9.39 13.61 -5.22
CA ARG A 51 8.58 13.51 -4.00
C ARG A 51 8.93 12.23 -3.27
N ARG A 52 9.07 12.33 -1.95
CA ARG A 52 9.22 11.15 -1.10
C ARG A 52 7.85 10.53 -0.89
N TRP A 53 7.72 9.26 -1.24
CA TRP A 53 6.53 8.45 -0.98
C TRP A 53 6.85 7.43 0.10
N LEU A 54 5.85 7.14 0.92
CA LEU A 54 5.92 6.13 1.97
C LEU A 54 4.90 5.04 1.63
N LEU A 55 5.41 3.86 1.24
CA LEU A 55 4.58 2.68 1.10
C LEU A 55 4.37 2.08 2.49
N VAL A 56 3.12 1.85 2.87
CA VAL A 56 2.75 1.25 4.16
C VAL A 56 1.86 0.06 3.89
N GLU A 57 2.27 -1.11 4.36
CA GLU A 57 1.45 -2.31 4.37
C GLU A 57 0.83 -2.48 5.76
N SER A 58 -0.44 -2.91 5.77
CA SER A 58 -1.17 -3.23 6.98
C SER A 58 -1.63 -4.69 6.90
N GLN A 59 -1.15 -5.51 7.82
CA GLN A 59 -1.48 -6.93 7.87
C GLN A 59 -2.99 -7.13 8.05
N THR A 60 -3.63 -6.37 8.93
CA THR A 60 -5.07 -6.48 9.20
C THR A 60 -5.91 -6.13 7.96
N ARG A 61 -5.46 -5.15 7.17
CA ARG A 61 -6.09 -4.78 5.89
C ARG A 61 -5.96 -5.91 4.88
N LYS A 62 -4.77 -6.48 4.74
CA LYS A 62 -4.47 -7.59 3.84
C LYS A 62 -5.34 -8.81 4.14
N GLU A 63 -5.43 -9.22 5.41
CA GLU A 63 -6.27 -10.33 5.84
C GLU A 63 -7.76 -10.08 5.58
N SER A 64 -8.23 -8.85 5.80
CA SER A 64 -9.62 -8.46 5.50
C SER A 64 -9.94 -8.59 4.01
N ASP A 65 -9.03 -8.13 3.15
CA ASP A 65 -9.21 -8.16 1.71
C ASP A 65 -9.09 -9.59 1.16
N LEU A 66 -8.22 -10.43 1.73
CA LEU A 66 -8.13 -11.86 1.40
C LEU A 66 -9.43 -12.60 1.75
N LYS A 67 -9.99 -12.39 2.96
CA LYS A 67 -11.26 -13.00 3.38
C LYS A 67 -12.42 -12.62 2.45
N LYS A 68 -12.46 -11.37 1.98
CA LYS A 68 -13.48 -10.93 1.00
C LYS A 68 -13.30 -11.62 -0.34
N LEU A 69 -12.06 -11.80 -0.79
CA LEU A 69 -11.76 -12.49 -2.03
C LEU A 69 -12.17 -13.97 -1.96
N GLU A 70 -11.82 -14.67 -0.87
CA GLU A 70 -12.23 -16.06 -0.62
C GLU A 70 -13.75 -16.22 -0.65
N LYS A 71 -14.47 -15.33 0.04
CA LYS A 71 -15.94 -15.33 0.02
C LYS A 71 -16.51 -15.15 -1.38
N LYS A 72 -15.92 -14.28 -2.20
CA LYS A 72 -16.35 -14.06 -3.59
C LYS A 72 -16.11 -15.31 -4.44
N ILE A 73 -14.95 -15.94 -4.31
CA ILE A 73 -14.63 -17.20 -5.02
C ILE A 73 -15.64 -18.29 -4.67
N GLU A 74 -15.99 -18.43 -3.40
CA GLU A 74 -16.96 -19.41 -2.94
C GLU A 74 -18.37 -19.12 -3.50
N GLN A 75 -18.77 -17.86 -3.59
CA GLN A 75 -20.03 -17.47 -4.22
C GLN A 75 -20.08 -17.84 -5.71
N GLU A 76 -19.01 -17.57 -6.46
CA GLU A 76 -18.92 -17.92 -7.89
C GLU A 76 -18.94 -19.44 -8.11
N LYS A 77 -18.27 -20.22 -7.25
CA LYS A 77 -18.30 -21.69 -7.31
C LYS A 77 -19.68 -22.28 -7.07
N ASN A 78 -20.45 -21.71 -6.15
CA ASN A 78 -21.81 -22.16 -5.84
C ASN A 78 -22.84 -21.68 -6.87
N TRP A 79 -22.49 -20.72 -7.72
CA TRP A 79 -23.33 -20.24 -8.83
C TRP A 79 -23.18 -21.11 -10.10
N ALA A 80 -22.03 -21.78 -10.27
CA ALA A 80 -21.74 -22.70 -11.36
C ALA A 80 -22.30 -24.11 -11.11
#